data_AF-A0A066UBE5-F1
#
_entry.id   AF-A0A066UBE5-F1
#
_cell.length_a   1.000
_cell.length_b   1.000
_cell.length_c   1.000
_cell.angle_alpha   90.00
_cell.angle_beta   90.00
_cell.angle_gamma   90.00
#
_symmetry.space_group_name_H-M   'P 1'
#
loop_
_entity.id
_entity.type
_entity.pdbx_description
1 polymer ?
#
loop_
_entity_poly.entity_id
_entity_poly.type
_entity_poly.pdbx_seq_one_letter_code
_entity_poly.pdbx_strand_id
1 'polypeptide(L)' 'MVKLLIIADDFTGALDTGIQFVNKGIATQVFTKMPEAIGDIDETTEVLVIDSETRPMPAAK' A
#
# COMPACT_ATOMS: atom_id res chain seq x y z
N MET A 1 5.30 -0.02 13.56
CA MET A 1 6.44 -0.59 12.80
C MET A 1 5.85 -1.52 11.77
N VAL A 2 6.14 -1.30 10.50
CA VAL A 2 5.55 -2.04 9.39
C VAL A 2 5.90 -3.53 9.51
N LYS A 3 4.87 -4.38 9.48
CA LYS A 3 4.95 -5.84 9.56
C LYS A 3 4.66 -6.49 8.20
N LEU A 4 3.90 -5.81 7.36
CA LEU A 4 3.49 -6.28 6.04
C LEU A 4 3.54 -5.14 5.02
N LEU A 5 4.20 -5.36 3.89
CA LEU A 5 4.18 -4.51 2.71
C LEU A 5 3.37 -5.20 1.61
N ILE A 6 2.45 -4.47 1.00
CA ILE A 6 1.62 -4.92 -0.11
C ILE A 6 1.86 -3.96 -1.27
N ILE A 7 2.14 -4.51 -2.46
CA ILE A 7 2.26 -3.75 -3.70
C ILE A 7 1.11 -4.19 -4.59
N ALA A 8 0.23 -3.26 -4.92
CA ALA A 8 -0.88 -3.48 -5.83
C ALA A 8 -0.58 -2.88 -7.20
N ASP A 9 -1.08 -3.52 -8.25
CA ASP A 9 -0.93 -3.05 -9.63
C ASP A 9 -1.97 -1.98 -10.02
N ASP A 10 -3.01 -1.79 -9.20
CA ASP A 10 -4.05 -0.79 -9.38
C ASP A 10 -4.55 -0.15 -8.08
N PHE A 11 -5.15 1.03 -8.27
CA PHE A 11 -5.78 1.83 -7.23
C PHE A 11 -6.87 1.08 -6.46
N THR A 12 -7.77 0.38 -7.16
CA THR A 12 -8.90 -0.29 -6.51
C THR A 12 -8.44 -1.47 -5.66
N GLY A 13 -7.51 -2.30 -6.16
CA GLY A 13 -6.92 -3.39 -5.40
C GLY A 13 -6.14 -2.91 -4.18
N ALA A 14 -5.39 -1.81 -4.30
CA ALA A 14 -4.68 -1.20 -3.17
C ALA A 14 -5.67 -0.80 -2.05
N LEU A 15 -6.72 -0.08 -2.41
CA LEU A 15 -7.67 0.47 -1.44
C LEU A 15 -8.54 -0.62 -0.80
N ASP A 16 -9.10 -1.54 -1.59
CA ASP A 16 -9.92 -2.64 -1.05
C ASP A 16 -9.11 -3.50 -0.08
N THR A 17 -7.87 -3.86 -0.47
CA THR A 17 -6.97 -4.61 0.41
C THR A 17 -6.70 -3.85 1.71
N GLY A 18 -6.38 -2.56 1.64
CA GLY A 18 -6.16 -1.72 2.82
C GLY A 18 -7.37 -1.68 3.76
N ILE A 19 -8.57 -1.54 3.21
CA ILE A 19 -9.83 -1.54 3.96
C ILE A 19 -10.05 -2.86 4.71
N GLN A 20 -9.71 -4.02 4.11
CA GLN A 20 -9.84 -5.31 4.79
C GLN A 20 -8.97 -5.41 6.05
N PHE A 21 -7.80 -4.77 6.09
CA PHE A 21 -6.95 -4.71 7.29
C PHE A 21 -7.50 -3.72 8.32
N VAL A 22 -7.95 -2.53 7.89
CA VAL A 22 -8.58 -1.55 8.77
C VAL A 22 -9.82 -2.14 9.46
N ASN A 23 -10.65 -2.91 8.75
CA ASN A 23 -11.82 -3.60 9.31
C ASN A 23 -11.47 -4.62 10.40
N LYS A 24 -10.21 -5.07 10.47
CA LYS A 24 -9.69 -5.96 11.52
C LYS A 24 -8.99 -5.19 12.64
N GLY A 25 -9.03 -3.86 12.63
CA GLY A 25 -8.38 -2.99 13.61
C GLY A 25 -6.87 -2.86 13.43
N ILE A 26 -6.34 -3.19 12.25
CA ILE A 26 -4.90 -3.16 11.96
C ILE A 26 -4.52 -1.79 11.39
N ALA A 27 -3.50 -1.15 11.98
CA ALA A 27 -3.04 0.16 11.54
C ALA A 27 -2.46 0.07 10.12
N THR A 28 -3.20 0.59 9.15
CA THR A 28 -2.90 0.42 7.72
C THR A 28 -2.79 1.76 7.03
N GLN A 29 -1.72 1.96 6.27
CA GLN A 29 -1.55 3.12 5.39
C GLN A 29 -1.52 2.68 3.93
N VAL A 30 -2.22 3.42 3.09
CA VAL A 30 -2.28 3.21 1.64
C VAL A 30 -1.68 4.42 0.95
N PHE A 31 -0.62 4.18 0.18
CA PHE A 31 0.03 5.17 -0.67
C PHE A 31 -0.42 4.96 -2.10
N THR A 32 -1.10 5.95 -2.66
CA THR A 32 -1.55 5.97 -4.07
C THR A 32 -0.44 6.38 -5.04
N LYS A 33 0.70 6.84 -4.49
CA LYS A 33 1.95 7.17 -5.18
C LYS A 33 3.10 6.81 -4.26
N MET A 34 4.27 6.53 -4.81
CA MET A 34 5.46 6.25 -3.99
C MET A 34 5.69 7.37 -2.95
N PRO A 35 5.83 7.05 -1.65
CA PRO A 35 6.20 8.03 -0.64
C PRO A 35 7.56 8.64 -0.98
N GLU A 36 7.71 9.95 -0.76
CA GLU A 36 8.94 10.68 -1.07
C GLU A 36 10.03 10.39 -0.03
N ALA A 37 9.63 10.08 1.21
CA ALA A 37 10.53 9.71 2.28
C ALA A 37 9.95 8.61 3.18
N ILE A 38 10.84 7.86 3.85
CA ILE A 38 10.45 6.90 4.90
C ILE A 38 9.70 7.61 6.05
N GLY A 39 9.99 8.89 6.29
CA GLY A 39 9.33 9.70 7.31
C GLY A 39 7.84 9.96 7.07
N ASP A 40 7.33 9.70 5.86
CA ASP A 40 5.91 9.80 5.54
C ASP A 40 5.11 8.63 6.13
N ILE A 41 5.79 7.58 6.60
CA ILE A 41 5.18 6.40 7.19
C ILE A 41 5.04 6.61 8.70
N ASP A 42 3.81 6.85 9.17
CA ASP A 42 3.44 6.82 10.59
C ASP A 42 4.05 5.60 11.32
N GLU A 43 4.70 5.86 12.46
CA GLU A 43 5.41 4.86 13.25
C GLU A 43 4.51 3.72 13.76
N THR A 44 3.21 3.97 13.89
CA THR A 44 2.21 2.99 14.33
C THR A 44 1.76 2.06 13.21
N THR A 45 2.07 2.38 11.96
CA THR A 45 1.71 1.56 10.79
C THR A 45 2.21 0.13 10.95
N GLU A 46 1.30 -0.81 10.74
CA GLU A 46 1.54 -2.25 10.73
C GLU A 46 1.46 -2.82 9.32
N VAL A 47 0.58 -2.27 8.48
CA VAL A 47 0.42 -2.67 7.08
C VAL A 47 0.62 -1.46 6.18
N LEU A 48 1.52 -1.58 5.22
CA LEU A 48 1.79 -0.57 4.21
C LEU A 48 1.32 -1.11 2.86
N VAL A 49 0.44 -0.38 2.18
CA VAL A 49 -0.02 -0.70 0.83
C VAL A 49 0.48 0.38 -0.12
N ILE A 50 1.08 -0.02 -1.24
CA ILE A 50 1.56 0.87 -2.29
C ILE A 50 0.85 0.53 -3.58
N ASP A 51 0.13 1.49 -4.14
CA ASP A 51 -0.35 1.46 -5.52
C ASP A 51 0.79 1.80 -6.47
N SER A 52 1.06 0.88 -7.39
CA SER A 52 2.11 1.05 -8.40
C SER A 52 1.57 1.55 -9.74
N GLU A 53 0.24 1.58 -9.95
CA GLU A 53 -0.42 1.86 -11.22
C GLU A 53 0.20 1.10 -12.42
N THR A 54 0.74 -0.10 -12.19
CA THR A 54 1.48 -0.89 -13.19
C THR A 54 0.60 -1.79 -14.05
N ARG A 55 -0.69 -1.97 -13.74
CA ARG A 55 -1.61 -2.82 -14.50
C ARG A 55 -1.58 -2.62 -16.03
N PRO A 56 -1.52 -1.40 -16.59
CA PRO A 56 -1.46 -1.21 -18.04
C PRO A 56 -0.05 -1.38 -18.62
N MET A 57 0.99 -1.53 -17.80
CA MET A 57 2.37 -1.59 -18.27
C MET A 57 2.70 -2.97 -18.87
N PRO A 58 3.46 -3.02 -19.98
CA PRO A 58 3.98 -4.26 -20.49
C PRO A 58 5.03 -4.84 -19.53
N ALA A 59 5.09 -6.16 -19.41
CA ALA A 59 6.16 -6.82 -18.68
C ALA A 59 7.52 -6.49 -19.33
N ALA A 60 8.55 -6.29 -18.51
CA ALA A 60 9.91 -6.21 -19.00
C ALA A 60 10.28 -7.52 -19.72
N LYS A 61 10.98 -7.40 -20.85
CA LYS A 61 11.50 -8.56 -21.60
C LYS A 61 12.72 -9.16 -20.94
#